data_AF-A0A660S385-F1
#
_entry.id   AF-A0A660S385-F1
#
_cell.length_a   1.000
_cell.length_b   1.000
_cell.length_c   1.000
_cell.angle_alpha   90.00
_cell.angle_beta   90.00
_cell.angle_gamma   90.00
#
_symmetry.space_group_name_H-M   'P 1'
#
loop_
_entity.id
_entity.type
_entity.pdbx_description
1 polymer ?
#
loop_
_entity_poly.entity_id
_entity_poly.type
_entity_poly.pdbx_seq_one_letter_code
_entity_poly.pdbx_strand_id
1 'polypeptide(L)'
;MLASLRIKDIAIIDELDMKFCPHLNIITGETGAGKSIIINAVKLLSGKKAPRNMIRYGAERGYVYAEFFEQNKEIKTERTIYTSGRSRARINEGPVGLKELCERISPLLSICGQREYELLLDEERQIDIIDHYGGL
;
A
#
# COMPACT_ATOMS: atom_id res chain seq x y z
N MET A 1 4.07 -2.17 10.89
CA MET A 1 5.31 -1.85 10.16
C MET A 1 5.34 -2.60 8.85
N LEU A 2 5.60 -1.95 7.71
CA LEU A 2 5.91 -2.63 6.44
C LEU A 2 7.32 -3.24 6.50
N ALA A 3 7.44 -4.55 6.25
CA ALA A 3 8.72 -5.28 6.32
C ALA A 3 9.21 -5.77 4.97
N SER A 4 8.32 -6.09 4.05
CA SER A 4 8.66 -6.53 2.70
C SER A 4 7.67 -5.98 1.69
N LEU A 5 8.15 -5.65 0.50
CA LEU A 5 7.35 -5.24 -0.65
C LEU A 5 7.88 -5.95 -1.89
N ARG A 6 7.01 -6.69 -2.57
CA ARG A 6 7.28 -7.22 -3.90
C ARG A 6 6.32 -6.62 -4.90
N ILE A 7 6.87 -6.22 -6.03
CA ILE A 7 6.12 -5.63 -7.14
C ILE A 7 6.50 -6.41 -8.40
N LYS A 8 5.50 -6.75 -9.20
CA LYS A 8 5.71 -7.36 -10.51
C LYS A 8 4.79 -6.75 -11.55
N ASP A 9 5.32 -6.44 -12.71
CA ASP A 9 4.59 -5.93 -13.87
C ASP A 9 3.79 -4.63 -13.58
N ILE A 10 4.38 -3.69 -12.84
CA ILE A 10 3.78 -2.39 -12.50
C ILE A 10 4.58 -1.25 -13.14
N ALA A 11 3.93 -0.46 -13.99
CA ALA A 11 4.53 0.67 -14.72
C ALA A 11 5.83 0.25 -15.44
N ILE A 12 6.98 0.82 -15.06
CA ILE A 12 8.28 0.46 -15.63
C ILE A 12 8.99 -0.69 -14.88
N ILE A 13 8.41 -1.21 -13.80
CA ILE A 13 8.99 -2.28 -12.98
C ILE A 13 8.58 -3.63 -13.56
N ASP A 14 9.56 -4.41 -14.03
CA ASP A 14 9.39 -5.85 -14.30
C ASP A 14 9.21 -6.62 -12.99
N GLU A 15 10.20 -6.53 -12.11
CA GLU A 15 10.20 -7.16 -10.79
C GLU A 15 10.99 -6.29 -9.80
N LEU A 16 10.49 -6.18 -8.58
CA LEU A 16 11.14 -5.52 -7.45
C LEU A 16 10.87 -6.35 -6.20
N ASP A 17 11.93 -6.66 -5.44
CA ASP A 17 11.83 -7.24 -4.10
C ASP A 17 12.62 -6.32 -3.15
N MET A 18 11.93 -5.74 -2.17
CA MET A 18 12.50 -4.81 -1.20
C MET A 18 12.16 -5.23 0.22
N LYS A 19 13.17 -5.23 1.08
CA LYS A 19 13.02 -5.40 2.53
C LYS A 19 13.21 -4.07 3.24
N PHE A 20 12.40 -3.85 4.27
CA PHE A 20 12.42 -2.64 5.09
C PHE A 20 12.94 -2.98 6.48
N CYS A 21 13.79 -2.10 7.01
CA CYS A 21 14.25 -2.17 8.39
C CYS A 21 13.29 -1.39 9.31
N PRO A 22 13.28 -1.67 10.62
CA PRO A 22 12.50 -0.88 11.57
C PRO A 22 12.88 0.60 11.55
N HIS A 23 11.91 1.44 11.90
CA HIS A 23 12.02 2.91 12.03
C HIS A 23 12.11 3.66 10.68
N LEU A 24 13.31 3.96 10.19
CA LEU A 24 13.53 4.88 9.07
C LEU A 24 14.17 4.16 7.90
N ASN A 25 13.49 4.19 6.75
CA ASN A 25 14.01 3.72 5.48
C ASN A 25 14.05 4.90 4.50
N ILE A 26 15.21 5.18 3.94
CA ILE A 26 15.41 6.29 3.00
C ILE A 26 15.56 5.71 1.60
N ILE A 27 14.62 6.03 0.71
CA ILE A 27 14.68 5.65 -0.71
C ILE A 27 15.14 6.86 -1.52
N THR A 28 16.31 6.74 -2.15
CA THR A 28 16.88 7.74 -3.07
C THR A 28 16.81 7.25 -4.52
N GLY A 29 17.06 8.14 -5.46
CA GLY A 29 16.97 7.83 -6.89
C GLY A 29 17.21 9.07 -7.74
N GLU A 30 17.55 8.86 -9.00
CA GLU A 30 17.86 9.92 -9.97
C GLU A 30 16.60 10.67 -10.42
N THR A 31 15.52 9.94 -10.72
CA THR A 31 14.23 10.51 -11.07
C THR A 31 13.17 10.14 -10.05
N GLY A 32 12.21 11.04 -9.79
CA GLY A 32 11.10 10.81 -8.86
C GLY A 32 10.17 9.66 -9.27
N ALA A 33 10.24 9.21 -10.53
CA ALA A 33 9.36 8.18 -11.09
C ALA A 33 9.43 6.85 -10.32
N GLY A 34 10.63 6.36 -10.01
CA GLY A 34 10.80 5.08 -9.29
C GLY A 34 10.18 5.12 -7.89
N LYS A 35 10.42 6.21 -7.15
CA LYS A 35 9.85 6.42 -5.81
C LYS A 35 8.32 6.51 -5.86
N SER A 36 7.78 7.25 -6.82
CA SER A 36 6.33 7.38 -7.00
C SER A 36 5.67 6.04 -7.36
N ILE A 37 6.34 5.18 -8.14
CA ILE A 37 5.82 3.85 -8.47
C ILE A 37 5.73 2.98 -7.21
N ILE A 38 6.77 2.99 -6.36
CA ILE A 38 6.77 2.25 -5.09
C ILE A 38 5.61 2.73 -4.19
N ILE A 39 5.45 4.05 -4.04
CA ILE A 39 4.36 4.63 -3.25
C ILE A 39 3.00 4.22 -3.83
N ASN A 40 2.83 4.26 -5.15
CA ASN A 40 1.58 3.88 -5.80
C ASN A 40 1.28 2.39 -5.65
N ALA A 41 2.29 1.52 -5.72
CA ALA A 41 2.12 0.09 -5.48
C ALA A 41 1.60 -0.17 -4.06
N VAL A 42 2.18 0.50 -3.06
CA VAL A 42 1.71 0.42 -1.67
C VAL A 42 0.28 0.98 -1.53
N LYS A 43 -0.07 2.08 -2.22
CA LYS A 43 -1.45 2.62 -2.29
C LYS A 43 -2.48 1.62 -2.84
N LEU A 44 -2.07 0.69 -3.71
CA LEU A 44 -2.98 -0.35 -4.20
C LEU A 44 -3.43 -1.29 -3.08
N LEU A 45 -2.61 -1.54 -2.08
CA LEU A 45 -2.99 -2.39 -0.95
C LEU A 45 -4.03 -1.70 -0.06
N SER A 46 -3.98 -0.37 0.05
CA SER A 46 -4.98 0.45 0.75
C SER A 46 -6.32 0.60 0.02
N GLY A 47 -6.51 -0.10 -1.11
CA GLY A 47 -7.79 -0.07 -1.84
C GLY A 47 -8.01 1.09 -2.78
N LYS A 48 -7.08 2.04 -2.89
CA LYS A 48 -7.19 3.11 -3.88
C LYS A 48 -7.29 2.50 -5.29
N LYS A 49 -8.06 3.17 -6.15
CA LYS A 49 -8.32 2.70 -7.52
C LYS A 49 -6.99 2.70 -8.30
N ALA A 50 -6.68 1.58 -8.95
CA ALA A 50 -5.47 1.50 -9.76
C ALA A 50 -5.57 2.49 -10.94
N PRO A 51 -4.57 3.36 -11.16
CA PRO A 51 -4.52 4.19 -12.36
C PRO A 51 -4.50 3.31 -13.61
N ARG A 52 -5.14 3.78 -14.69
CA ARG A 52 -5.33 3.01 -15.94
C ARG A 52 -4.02 2.52 -16.59
N ASN A 53 -2.92 3.24 -16.36
CA ASN A 53 -1.60 2.95 -16.94
C ASN A 53 -0.65 2.28 -15.93
N MET A 54 -1.21 1.63 -14.90
CA MET A 54 -0.40 1.04 -13.83
C MET A 54 0.17 -0.32 -14.20
N ILE A 55 -0.49 -1.09 -15.06
CA ILE A 55 0.05 -2.37 -15.52
C ILE A 55 1.13 -2.07 -16.55
N ARG A 56 2.28 -2.75 -16.42
CA ARG A 56 3.40 -2.61 -17.35
C ARG A 56 2.96 -2.90 -18.79
N TYR A 57 3.51 -2.15 -19.74
CA TYR A 57 3.23 -2.38 -21.16
C TYR A 57 3.64 -3.80 -21.57
N GLY A 58 2.73 -4.52 -22.23
CA GLY A 58 2.93 -5.92 -22.64
C GLY A 58 2.55 -6.96 -21.56
N ALA A 59 2.25 -6.55 -20.32
CA ALA A 59 1.80 -7.46 -19.28
C ALA A 59 0.26 -7.57 -19.22
N GLU A 60 -0.25 -8.75 -18.88
CA GLU A 60 -1.71 -8.98 -18.71
C GLU A 60 -2.22 -8.59 -17.32
N ARG A 61 -1.32 -8.55 -16.34
CA ARG A 61 -1.63 -8.27 -14.93
C ARG A 61 -0.44 -7.62 -14.23
N GLY A 62 -0.73 -6.82 -13.22
CA GLY A 62 0.23 -6.33 -12.24
C GLY A 62 -0.01 -6.96 -10.87
N TYR A 63 1.06 -7.15 -10.10
CA TYR A 63 1.02 -7.81 -8.80
C TYR A 63 1.77 -6.98 -7.77
N VAL A 64 1.16 -6.82 -6.59
CA VAL A 64 1.79 -6.21 -5.41
C VAL A 64 1.59 -7.14 -4.23
N TYR A 65 2.66 -7.38 -3.50
CA TYR A 65 2.69 -8.13 -2.26
C TYR A 65 3.38 -7.31 -1.18
N ALA A 66 2.85 -7.34 0.04
CA ALA A 66 3.51 -6.74 1.18
C ALA A 66 3.34 -7.59 2.44
N GLU A 67 4.40 -7.62 3.24
CA GLU A 67 4.41 -8.14 4.60
C GLU A 67 4.39 -6.98 5.59
N PHE A 68 3.45 -7.04 6.53
CA PHE A 68 3.37 -6.12 7.65
C PHE A 68 3.57 -6.87 8.97
N PHE A 69 4.21 -6.23 9.94
CA PHE A 69 4.22 -6.65 11.34
C PHE A 69 3.33 -5.74 12.19
N GLU A 70 2.42 -6.34 12.95
CA GLU A 70 1.54 -5.70 13.92
C GLU A 70 1.60 -6.51 15.22
N GLN A 71 2.07 -5.91 16.32
CA GLN A 71 2.19 -6.60 17.62
C GLN A 71 2.88 -7.99 17.53
N ASN A 72 4.00 -8.08 16.82
CA ASN A 72 4.74 -9.32 16.53
C ASN A 72 3.99 -10.39 15.69
N LYS A 73 2.83 -10.05 15.11
CA LYS A 73 2.14 -10.91 14.15
C LYS A 73 2.43 -10.46 12.73
N GLU A 74 2.74 -11.42 11.88
CA GLU A 74 2.94 -11.21 10.45
C GLU A 74 1.59 -11.19 9.73
N ILE A 75 1.43 -10.23 8.81
CA ILE A 75 0.26 -10.05 7.96
C ILE A 75 0.76 -9.98 6.53
N LYS A 76 0.41 -10.97 5.73
CA LYS A 76 0.76 -11.03 4.30
C LYS A 76 -0.40 -10.52 3.50
N THR A 77 -0.16 -9.60 2.58
CA THR A 77 -1.21 -9.06 1.73
C THR A 77 -0.79 -9.07 0.29
N GLU A 78 -1.73 -9.42 -0.58
CA GLU A 78 -1.48 -9.50 -2.01
C GLU A 78 -2.64 -8.86 -2.77
N ARG A 79 -2.32 -8.13 -3.85
CA ARG A 79 -3.29 -7.64 -4.81
C ARG A 79 -2.80 -7.87 -6.22
N THR A 80 -3.61 -8.55 -7.02
CA THR A 80 -3.41 -8.70 -8.47
C THR A 80 -4.44 -7.87 -9.21
N ILE A 81 -4.00 -7.01 -10.13
CA ILE A 81 -4.86 -6.24 -11.03
C ILE A 81 -4.67 -6.71 -12.46
N TYR A 82 -5.76 -6.87 -13.20
CA TYR A 82 -5.73 -7.34 -14.60
C TYR A 82 -6.07 -6.20 -15.55
N THR A 83 -5.57 -6.27 -16.79
CA THR A 83 -5.93 -5.30 -17.85
C THR A 83 -7.43 -5.29 -18.16
N SER A 84 -8.13 -6.40 -17.88
CA SER A 84 -9.60 -6.51 -17.94
C SER A 84 -10.35 -5.68 -16.89
N GLY A 85 -9.66 -5.05 -15.94
CA GLY A 85 -10.25 -4.32 -14.82
C GLY A 85 -10.62 -5.20 -13.62
N ARG A 86 -10.51 -6.52 -13.74
CA ARG A 86 -10.66 -7.44 -12.59
C ARG A 86 -9.53 -7.24 -11.59
N SER A 87 -9.84 -7.40 -10.31
CA SER A 87 -8.87 -7.35 -9.21
C SER A 87 -9.09 -8.55 -8.31
N ARG A 88 -8.01 -9.14 -7.80
CA ARG A 88 -8.03 -10.19 -6.77
C ARG A 88 -7.17 -9.74 -5.60
N ALA A 89 -7.63 -10.02 -4.39
CA ALA A 89 -6.92 -9.71 -3.17
C ALA A 89 -6.83 -10.94 -2.27
N ARG A 90 -5.76 -11.01 -1.47
CA ARG A 90 -5.54 -12.04 -0.47
C ARG A 90 -4.97 -11.43 0.80
N ILE A 91 -5.37 -11.97 1.94
CA ILE A 91 -4.72 -11.75 3.23
C ILE A 91 -4.31 -13.12 3.76
N ASN A 92 -3.03 -13.26 4.08
CA ASN A 92 -2.39 -14.53 4.43
C ASN A 92 -2.67 -15.56 3.33
N GLU A 93 -3.32 -16.66 3.66
CA GLU A 93 -3.63 -17.73 2.70
C GLU A 93 -5.04 -17.62 2.09
N GLY A 94 -5.86 -16.66 2.54
CA GLY A 94 -7.27 -16.55 2.18
C GLY A 94 -7.57 -15.48 1.12
N PRO A 95 -8.46 -15.75 0.14
CA PRO A 95 -8.99 -14.72 -0.75
C PRO A 95 -9.92 -13.78 0.02
N VAL A 96 -9.78 -12.47 -0.22
CA VAL A 96 -10.60 -11.45 0.44
C VAL A 96 -11.21 -10.47 -0.57
N GLY A 97 -12.28 -9.80 -0.15
CA GLY A 97 -12.82 -8.68 -0.91
C GLY A 97 -11.90 -7.45 -0.86
N LEU A 98 -12.06 -6.53 -1.82
CA LEU A 98 -11.26 -5.30 -1.82
C LEU A 98 -11.50 -4.48 -0.54
N LYS A 99 -12.76 -4.38 -0.10
CA LYS A 99 -13.15 -3.63 1.11
C LYS A 99 -12.43 -4.15 2.36
N GLU A 100 -12.41 -5.47 2.54
CA GLU A 100 -11.73 -6.13 3.66
C GLU A 100 -10.22 -5.92 3.61
N LEU A 101 -9.61 -5.96 2.40
CA LEU A 101 -8.21 -5.59 2.22
C LEU A 101 -7.96 -4.14 2.68
N CYS A 102 -8.80 -3.19 2.28
CA CYS A 102 -8.69 -1.79 2.71
C CYS A 102 -8.77 -1.66 4.23
N GLU A 103 -9.80 -2.25 4.84
CA GLU A 103 -10.06 -2.17 6.28
C GLU A 103 -8.88 -2.73 7.07
N ARG A 104 -8.27 -3.81 6.59
CA ARG A 104 -7.09 -4.40 7.26
C ARG A 104 -5.83 -3.55 7.12
N ILE A 105 -5.61 -2.93 5.96
CA ILE A 105 -4.37 -2.21 5.66
C ILE A 105 -4.41 -0.74 6.13
N SER A 106 -5.58 -0.12 6.17
CA SER A 106 -5.71 1.32 6.48
C SER A 106 -5.10 1.72 7.82
N PRO A 107 -5.20 0.94 8.92
CA PRO A 107 -4.54 1.26 10.17
C PRO A 107 -3.01 1.08 10.14
N LEU A 108 -2.49 0.28 9.21
CA LEU A 108 -1.07 -0.11 9.15
C LEU A 108 -0.23 0.79 8.24
N LEU A 109 -0.89 1.67 7.48
CA LEU A 109 -0.28 2.41 6.39
C LEU A 109 -0.86 3.81 6.29
N SER A 110 -0.05 4.79 6.67
CA SER A 110 -0.29 6.19 6.34
C SER A 110 0.68 6.61 5.25
N ILE A 111 0.17 7.29 4.22
CA ILE A 111 0.98 7.82 3.13
C ILE A 111 0.80 9.33 3.15
N CYS A 112 1.91 10.05 3.21
CA CYS A 112 1.94 11.50 3.22
C CYS A 112 2.56 11.99 1.90
N GLY A 113 1.84 12.84 1.17
CA GLY A 113 2.29 13.42 -0.10
C GLY A 113 1.97 14.90 -0.24
N GLN A 114 2.30 15.47 -1.40
CA GLN A 114 2.17 16.92 -1.71
C GLN A 114 0.75 17.50 -1.59
N ARG A 115 -0.29 16.68 -1.40
CA ARG A 115 -1.71 17.10 -1.29
C ARG A 115 -2.47 16.45 -0.13
N GLU A 116 -1.79 15.86 0.86
CA GLU A 116 -2.46 15.13 1.95
C GLU A 116 -2.36 15.92 3.27
N TYR A 117 -3.17 16.99 3.38
CA TYR A 117 -3.61 17.51 4.68
C TYR A 117 -4.93 16.84 5.14
N GLU A 118 -5.60 16.07 4.27
CA GLU A 118 -6.91 15.45 4.54
C GLU A 118 -6.92 14.52 5.77
N LEU A 119 -5.84 13.80 6.07
CA LEU A 119 -5.78 12.91 7.24
C LEU A 119 -5.72 13.67 8.58
N LEU A 120 -5.08 14.84 8.59
CA LEU A 120 -5.02 15.72 9.77
C LEU A 120 -6.24 16.64 9.85
N LEU A 121 -7.03 16.75 8.78
CA LEU A 121 -8.23 17.58 8.66
C LEU A 121 -9.53 16.76 8.73
N ASP A 122 -9.42 15.45 8.94
CA ASP A 122 -10.53 14.52 9.14
C ASP A 122 -11.09 14.71 10.56
N GLU A 123 -12.28 15.32 10.66
CA GLU A 123 -12.89 15.72 11.95
C GLU A 123 -13.08 14.54 12.91
N GLU A 124 -13.45 13.35 12.41
CA GLU A 124 -13.60 12.15 13.26
C GLU A 124 -12.25 11.72 13.84
N ARG A 125 -11.20 11.71 13.00
CA ARG A 125 -9.83 11.40 13.49
C ARG A 125 -9.27 12.46 14.42
N GLN A 126 -9.62 13.73 14.22
CA GLN A 126 -9.18 14.80 15.12
C GLN A 126 -9.74 14.61 16.52
N ILE A 127 -11.01 14.20 16.65
CA ILE A 127 -11.63 13.88 17.93
C ILE A 127 -10.93 12.70 18.58
N ASP A 128 -10.71 11.60 17.85
CA ASP A 128 -9.98 10.43 18.37
C ASP A 128 -8.59 10.79 18.93
N ILE A 129 -7.87 11.70 18.26
CA ILE A 129 -6.55 12.17 18.70
C ILE A 129 -6.66 12.96 20.02
N ILE A 130 -7.64 13.84 20.14
CA ILE A 130 -7.85 14.67 21.33
C ILE A 130 -8.34 13.80 22.50
N ASP A 131 -9.29 12.91 22.25
CA ASP A 131 -9.84 11.99 23.25
C ASP A 131 -8.74 11.06 23.77
N HIS A 132 -7.91 10.51 22.89
CA HIS A 132 -6.76 9.72 23.30
C HIS A 132 -5.76 10.51 24.16
N TYR A 133 -5.51 11.78 23.82
CA TYR A 133 -4.67 12.66 24.65
C TYR A 133 -5.32 12.97 26.01
N GLY A 134 -6.64 13.12 26.05
CA GLY A 134 -7.44 13.34 27.25
C GLY A 134 -7.67 12.08 28.09
N GLY A 135 -7.38 10.89 27.55
CA GLY A 135 -7.66 9.60 28.18
C GLY A 135 -9.14 9.20 28.15
N LEU A 136 -9.90 9.70 27.17
CA LEU A 136 -11.31 9.40 26.92
C LEU A 136 -11.50 8.26 25.90
#